data_AF-A0A564TK97-F1
#
_entry.id   AF-A0A564TK97-F1
#
_cell.length_a   1.000
_cell.length_b   1.000
_cell.length_c   1.000
_cell.angle_alpha   90.00
_cell.angle_beta   90.00
_cell.angle_gamma   90.00
#
_symmetry.space_group_name_H-M   'P 1'
#
loop_
_entity.id
_entity.type
_entity.pdbx_description
1 polymer ?
#
loop_
_entity_poly.entity_id
_entity_poly.type
_entity_poly.pdbx_seq_one_letter_code
_entity_poly.pdbx_strand_id
1 'polypeptide(L)'
;MGIYREVETEVTCDTCGECIKAWSSAGTGVSRAWAAYYARVEGATVGKKGVMCKECRIAERQKKCSLIKRLGEPGREADGTCRGFGTENDDEPIEQCKRCIACVDFDWEEEKARLKF
;
A
#
# COMPACT_ATOMS: atom_id res chain seq x y z
N MET A 1 10.72 -44.83 -0.05
CA MET A 1 11.07 -43.42 -0.36
C MET A 1 9.96 -42.54 0.18
N GLY A 2 10.27 -41.54 1.00
CA GLY A 2 9.27 -40.58 1.48
C GLY A 2 8.80 -39.68 0.35
N ILE A 3 7.49 -39.40 0.29
CA ILE A 3 6.94 -38.42 -0.64
C ILE A 3 7.12 -37.05 0.02
N TYR A 4 7.81 -36.13 -0.67
CA TYR A 4 7.97 -34.74 -0.25
C TYR A 4 7.12 -33.84 -1.14
N ARG A 5 6.46 -32.83 -0.55
CA ARG A 5 5.59 -31.89 -1.26
C ARG A 5 5.85 -30.47 -0.75
N GLU A 6 6.14 -29.57 -1.68
CA GLU A 6 6.24 -28.13 -1.43
C GLU A 6 5.01 -27.43 -1.98
N VAL A 7 4.56 -26.42 -1.23
CA VAL A 7 3.47 -25.54 -1.65
C VAL A 7 3.95 -24.10 -1.49
N GLU A 8 3.95 -23.40 -2.60
CA GLU A 8 4.23 -21.97 -2.67
C GLU A 8 2.92 -21.20 -2.82
N THR A 9 2.80 -20.10 -2.09
CA THR A 9 1.66 -19.19 -2.18
C THR A 9 2.22 -17.78 -2.30
N GLU A 10 1.85 -17.08 -3.37
CA GLU A 10 2.28 -15.71 -3.61
C GLU A 10 1.07 -14.79 -3.80
N VAL A 11 1.22 -13.55 -3.36
CA VAL A 11 0.27 -12.47 -3.59
C VAL A 11 0.98 -11.40 -4.38
N THR A 12 0.52 -11.21 -5.62
CA THR A 12 1.05 -10.23 -6.56
C THR A 12 0.08 -9.09 -6.78
N CYS A 13 0.60 -7.92 -7.17
CA CYS A 13 -0.19 -6.78 -7.56
C CYS A 13 -0.74 -6.95 -8.98
N ASP A 14 -2.05 -6.84 -9.17
CA ASP A 14 -2.69 -6.95 -10.49
C ASP A 14 -2.32 -5.78 -11.44
N THR A 15 -1.76 -4.69 -10.90
CA THR A 15 -1.41 -3.48 -11.68
C THR A 15 0.05 -3.46 -12.14
N CYS A 16 1.00 -3.74 -11.25
CA CYS A 16 2.44 -3.70 -11.56
C CYS A 16 3.10 -5.08 -11.62
N GLY A 17 2.42 -6.15 -11.19
CA GLY A 17 2.97 -7.51 -11.13
C GLY A 17 3.92 -7.77 -9.97
N GLU A 18 4.19 -6.76 -9.12
CA GLU A 18 5.11 -6.91 -7.99
C GLU A 18 4.59 -7.93 -6.96
N CYS A 19 5.49 -8.76 -6.44
CA CYS A 19 5.19 -9.69 -5.37
C CYS A 19 5.14 -8.95 -4.03
N ILE A 20 3.95 -8.88 -3.44
CA ILE A 20 3.70 -8.22 -2.15
C ILE A 20 4.14 -9.15 -1.02
N LYS A 21 3.82 -10.44 -1.13
CA LYS A 21 4.18 -11.44 -0.13
C LYS A 21 4.19 -12.84 -0.74
N ALA A 22 5.19 -13.63 -0.36
CA ALA A 22 5.29 -15.04 -0.71
C ALA A 22 5.53 -15.90 0.52
N TRP A 23 5.01 -17.12 0.49
CA TRP A 23 5.21 -18.15 1.48
C TRP A 23 5.58 -19.46 0.79
N SER A 24 6.60 -20.13 1.29
CA SER A 24 6.94 -21.50 0.94
C SER A 24 6.76 -22.38 2.17
N SER A 25 6.09 -23.52 2.01
CA SER A 25 5.77 -24.42 3.12
C SER A 25 5.79 -25.89 2.67
N ALA A 26 6.25 -26.76 3.56
CA ALA A 26 6.18 -28.20 3.34
C ALA A 26 4.76 -28.68 3.63
N GLY A 27 4.08 -29.22 2.62
CA GLY A 27 2.77 -29.86 2.75
C GLY A 27 1.55 -28.93 2.64
N THR A 28 1.38 -27.95 3.53
CA THR A 28 0.14 -27.14 3.62
C THR A 28 0.39 -25.67 3.33
N GLY A 29 -0.15 -25.20 2.20
CA GLY A 29 -0.08 -23.79 1.79
C GLY A 29 -0.95 -22.85 2.63
N VAL A 30 -0.79 -21.56 2.36
CA VAL A 30 -1.51 -20.49 3.06
C VAL A 30 -2.92 -20.33 2.50
N SER A 31 -3.92 -20.17 3.39
CA SER A 31 -5.29 -19.89 2.94
C SER A 31 -5.41 -18.52 2.28
N ARG A 32 -6.31 -18.38 1.30
CA ARG A 32 -6.56 -17.11 0.61
C ARG A 32 -6.93 -15.97 1.56
N ALA A 33 -7.69 -16.27 2.63
CA ALA A 33 -8.07 -15.27 3.64
C ALA A 33 -6.86 -14.77 4.43
N TRP A 34 -5.94 -15.67 4.78
CA TRP A 34 -4.72 -15.33 5.50
C TRP A 34 -3.75 -14.57 4.60
N ALA A 35 -3.55 -15.02 3.36
CA ALA A 35 -2.75 -14.30 2.37
C ALA A 35 -3.30 -12.88 2.13
N ALA A 36 -4.62 -12.73 2.01
CA ALA A 36 -5.28 -11.43 1.85
C ALA A 36 -5.10 -10.53 3.07
N TYR A 37 -5.16 -11.08 4.27
CA TYR A 37 -4.93 -10.33 5.52
C TYR A 37 -3.50 -9.80 5.58
N TYR A 38 -2.50 -10.65 5.36
CA TYR A 38 -1.09 -10.22 5.40
C TYR A 38 -0.74 -9.23 4.29
N ALA A 39 -1.31 -9.39 3.09
CA ALA A 39 -1.13 -8.40 2.03
C ALA A 39 -1.68 -7.02 2.45
N ARG A 40 -2.83 -6.96 3.14
CA ARG A 40 -3.38 -5.70 3.68
C ARG A 40 -2.50 -5.10 4.77
N VAL A 41 -1.90 -5.93 5.61
CA VAL A 41 -0.92 -5.53 6.64
C VAL A 41 0.33 -4.89 6.02
N GLU A 42 0.72 -5.28 4.80
CA GLU A 42 1.79 -4.62 4.03
C GLU A 42 1.29 -3.37 3.26
N GLY A 43 0.05 -2.93 3.48
CA GLY A 43 -0.55 -1.73 2.87
C GLY A 43 -1.29 -1.97 1.54
N ALA A 44 -1.39 -3.22 1.08
CA ALA A 44 -2.10 -3.56 -0.14
C ALA A 44 -3.63 -3.50 0.04
N THR A 45 -4.36 -3.28 -1.05
CA THR A 45 -5.82 -3.45 -1.07
C THR A 45 -6.16 -4.77 -1.72
N VAL A 46 -6.79 -5.67 -0.97
CA VAL A 46 -7.27 -6.97 -1.48
C VAL A 46 -8.79 -7.00 -1.39
N GLY A 47 -9.48 -7.12 -2.52
CA GLY A 47 -10.95 -7.16 -2.55
C GLY A 47 -11.52 -7.69 -3.87
N LYS A 48 -12.82 -7.45 -4.10
CA LYS A 48 -13.52 -7.89 -5.33
C LYS A 48 -12.94 -7.29 -6.61
N LYS A 49 -12.30 -6.12 -6.52
CA LYS A 49 -11.70 -5.39 -7.64
C LYS A 49 -10.26 -5.84 -7.96
N GLY A 50 -9.71 -6.79 -7.20
CA GLY A 50 -8.33 -7.25 -7.36
C GLY A 50 -7.43 -6.95 -6.16
N VAL A 51 -6.13 -7.18 -6.36
CA VAL A 51 -5.03 -6.91 -5.46
C VAL A 51 -4.22 -5.73 -5.98
N MET A 52 -4.08 -4.68 -5.18
CA MET A 52 -3.23 -3.52 -5.51
C MET A 52 -2.20 -3.29 -4.41
N CYS A 53 -0.92 -3.23 -4.78
CA CYS A 53 0.16 -2.91 -3.83
C CYS A 53 0.05 -1.48 -3.30
N LYS A 54 0.83 -1.21 -2.25
CA LYS A 54 0.91 0.11 -1.59
C LYS A 54 1.24 1.22 -2.59
N GLU A 55 2.24 1.02 -3.43
CA GLU A 55 2.71 2.03 -4.39
C GLU A 55 1.67 2.35 -5.45
N CYS A 56 1.06 1.34 -6.06
CA CYS A 56 0.00 1.53 -7.06
C CYS A 56 -1.21 2.25 -6.46
N ARG A 57 -1.56 1.93 -5.21
CA ARG A 57 -2.64 2.60 -4.47
C ARG A 57 -2.32 4.08 -4.22
N ILE A 58 -1.09 4.40 -3.84
CA ILE A 58 -0.60 5.78 -3.66
C ILE A 58 -0.62 6.54 -5.00
N ALA A 59 -0.08 5.96 -6.06
CA ALA A 59 -0.03 6.56 -7.38
C ALA A 59 -1.44 6.85 -7.94
N GLU A 60 -2.38 5.92 -7.79
CA GLU A 60 -3.76 6.14 -8.20
C GLU A 60 -4.43 7.26 -7.37
N ARG A 61 -4.12 7.34 -6.07
CA ARG A 61 -4.63 8.41 -5.20
C ARG A 61 -4.08 9.77 -5.61
N GLN A 62 -2.78 9.88 -5.92
CA GLN A 62 -2.17 11.11 -6.42
C GLN A 62 -2.80 11.55 -7.75
N LYS A 63 -3.02 10.64 -8.71
CA LYS A 63 -3.70 10.94 -9.98
C LYS A 63 -5.11 11.51 -9.80
N LYS A 64 -5.82 11.06 -8.76
CA LYS A 64 -7.20 11.50 -8.45
C LYS A 64 -7.25 12.72 -7.52
N CYS A 65 -6.11 13.20 -7.01
CA CYS A 65 -6.08 14.30 -6.06
C CYS A 65 -6.59 15.60 -6.71
N SER A 66 -7.65 16.18 -6.13
CA SER A 66 -8.23 17.43 -6.60
C SER A 66 -7.32 18.63 -6.36
N LEU A 67 -6.51 18.60 -5.30
CA LEU A 67 -5.55 19.67 -4.98
C LEU A 67 -4.46 19.74 -6.04
N ILE A 68 -3.90 18.60 -6.44
CA ILE A 68 -2.90 18.54 -7.52
C ILE A 68 -3.46 19.10 -8.83
N LYS A 69 -4.72 18.77 -9.13
CA LYS A 69 -5.42 19.28 -10.33
C LYS A 69 -5.69 20.78 -10.30
N ARG A 70 -5.78 21.40 -9.12
CA ARG A 70 -6.15 22.81 -8.95
C ARG A 70 -4.93 23.72 -8.75
N LEU A 71 -3.96 23.26 -7.96
CA LEU A 71 -2.83 24.05 -7.47
C LEU A 71 -1.50 23.69 -8.16
N GLY A 72 -1.46 22.61 -8.96
CA GLY A 72 -0.24 22.10 -9.57
C GLY A 72 0.39 20.96 -8.77
N GLU A 73 1.63 20.58 -9.09
CA GLU A 73 2.31 19.49 -8.41
C GLU A 73 2.92 19.96 -7.08
N PRO A 74 2.59 19.33 -5.94
CA PRO A 74 3.26 19.59 -4.67
C PRO A 74 4.71 19.10 -4.72
N GLY A 75 5.52 19.55 -3.76
CA GLY A 75 6.84 18.97 -3.55
C GLY A 75 6.75 17.45 -3.41
N ARG A 76 7.70 16.74 -4.02
CA ARG A 76 7.83 15.29 -3.90
C ARG A 76 9.16 14.96 -3.21
N GLU A 77 9.13 13.92 -2.41
CA GLU A 77 10.35 13.29 -1.91
C GLU A 77 11.07 12.54 -3.04
N ALA A 78 12.33 12.16 -2.81
CA ALA A 78 13.13 11.42 -3.79
C ALA A 78 12.54 10.05 -4.16
N ASP A 79 11.73 9.46 -3.28
CA ASP A 79 11.00 8.21 -3.46
C ASP A 79 9.63 8.40 -4.18
N GLY A 80 9.28 9.65 -4.55
CA GLY A 80 8.00 9.98 -5.20
C GLY A 80 6.83 10.16 -4.23
N THR A 81 7.06 10.12 -2.92
CA THR A 81 6.03 10.40 -1.91
C THR A 81 5.62 11.88 -1.94
N CYS A 82 4.32 12.15 -1.78
CA CYS A 82 3.79 13.51 -1.83
C CYS A 82 4.08 14.23 -0.50
N ARG A 83 4.74 15.40 -0.53
CA ARG A 83 4.91 16.24 0.67
C ARG A 83 3.63 16.92 1.13
N GLY A 84 2.56 16.84 0.32
CA GLY A 84 1.33 17.57 0.57
C GLY A 84 1.47 19.04 0.19
N PHE A 85 0.41 19.82 0.44
CA PHE A 85 0.40 21.26 0.23
C PHE A 85 0.50 21.95 1.58
N GLY A 86 1.50 22.80 1.76
CA GLY A 86 1.61 23.69 2.92
C GLY A 86 0.83 24.99 2.71
N THR A 87 0.82 25.83 3.73
CA THR A 87 0.36 27.22 3.60
C THR A 87 1.58 28.15 3.51
N GLU A 88 1.43 29.38 3.02
CA GLU A 88 2.56 30.31 2.83
C GLU A 88 3.37 30.60 4.11
N ASN A 89 2.83 30.29 5.29
CA ASN A 89 3.45 30.53 6.59
C ASN A 89 3.70 29.25 7.39
N ASP A 90 3.47 28.07 6.81
CA ASP A 90 3.58 26.80 7.52
C ASP A 90 4.12 25.72 6.58
N ASP A 91 5.27 25.16 6.94
CA ASP A 91 5.92 24.06 6.24
C ASP A 91 5.16 22.73 6.44
N GLU A 92 4.19 22.68 7.36
CA GLU A 92 3.34 21.50 7.54
C GLU A 92 2.28 21.39 6.43
N PRO A 93 2.02 20.17 5.91
CA PRO A 93 0.94 19.97 4.96
C PRO A 93 -0.41 20.20 5.63
N ILE A 94 -1.36 20.74 4.87
CA ILE A 94 -2.74 20.94 5.35
C ILE A 94 -3.33 19.63 5.91
N GLU A 95 -4.24 19.76 6.88
CA GLU A 95 -4.89 18.62 7.57
C GLU A 95 -5.50 17.58 6.61
N GLN A 96 -5.97 18.02 5.44
CA GLN A 96 -6.49 17.12 4.42
C GLN A 96 -5.39 16.23 3.80
N CYS A 97 -4.17 16.75 3.64
CA CYS A 97 -3.02 16.03 3.14
C CYS A 97 -2.47 15.06 4.18
N LYS A 98 -2.38 15.45 5.46
CA LYS A 98 -1.93 14.57 6.57
C LYS A 98 -2.72 13.25 6.67
N ARG A 99 -4.03 13.30 6.39
CA ARG A 99 -4.91 12.11 6.36
C ARG A 99 -4.86 11.29 5.06
N CYS A 100 -4.10 11.73 4.08
CA CYS A 100 -4.04 11.09 2.77
C CYS A 100 -2.93 10.04 2.75
N ILE A 101 -3.27 8.80 2.40
CA ILE A 101 -2.31 7.68 2.26
C ILE A 101 -1.09 7.96 1.37
N ALA A 102 -1.17 8.97 0.50
CA ALA A 102 -0.12 9.37 -0.42
C ALA A 102 0.85 10.41 0.16
N CYS A 103 0.50 10.99 1.32
CA CYS A 103 1.29 12.01 1.99
C CYS A 103 2.36 11.36 2.87
N VAL A 104 3.52 12.03 2.98
CA VAL A 104 4.63 11.58 3.83
C VAL A 104 4.25 11.44 5.30
N ASP A 105 3.33 12.29 5.79
CA ASP A 105 2.86 12.27 7.17
C ASP A 105 1.84 11.16 7.47
N PHE A 106 1.45 10.35 6.48
CA PHE A 106 0.52 9.26 6.73
C PHE A 106 1.20 8.11 7.48
N ASP A 107 0.74 7.86 8.72
CA ASP A 107 1.27 6.79 9.55
C ASP A 107 0.78 5.41 9.08
N TRP A 108 1.61 4.75 8.27
CA TRP A 108 1.38 3.38 7.82
C TRP A 108 1.54 2.35 8.94
N GLU A 109 2.31 2.64 10.00
CA GLU A 109 2.47 1.73 11.13
C GLU A 109 1.24 1.76 12.04
N GLU A 110 0.62 2.92 12.25
CA GLU A 110 -0.67 3.03 12.94
C GLU A 110 -1.76 2.28 12.16
N GLU A 111 -1.86 2.47 10.84
CA GLU A 111 -2.83 1.74 10.00
C GLU A 111 -2.59 0.22 10.05
N LYS A 112 -1.32 -0.19 10.07
CA LYS A 112 -0.92 -1.59 10.24
C LYS A 112 -1.31 -2.12 11.62
N ALA A 113 -1.16 -1.32 12.67
CA ALA A 113 -1.56 -1.68 14.03
C ALA A 113 -3.08 -1.81 14.16
N ARG A 114 -3.87 -0.99 13.46
CA ARG A 114 -5.35 -1.13 13.39
C ARG A 114 -5.80 -2.43 12.73
N LEU A 115 -4.97 -2.97 11.83
CA LEU A 115 -5.23 -4.25 11.17
C LEU A 115 -4.76 -5.45 12.00
N LYS A 116 -3.81 -5.26 12.92
CA LYS A 116 -3.35 -6.30 13.85
C LYS A 116 -4.40 -6.48 14.95
N PHE A 117 -5.13 -7.60 14.90
CA PHE A 117 -5.92 -8.11 16.03
C PHE A 117 -5.01 -8.73 17.09
#